data_AF-A0A8B6CI38-F1
#
_entry.id   AF-A0A8B6CI38-F1
#
_cell.length_a   1.000
_cell.length_b   1.000
_cell.length_c   1.000
_cell.angle_alpha   90.00
_cell.angle_beta   90.00
_cell.angle_gamma   90.00
#
_symmetry.space_group_name_H-M   'P 1'
#
loop_
_entity.id
_entity.type
_entity.pdbx_description
1 polymer ?
#
loop_
_entity_poly.entity_id
_entity_poly.type
_entity_poly.pdbx_seq_one_letter_code
_entity_poly.pdbx_strand_id
1 'polypeptide(L)'
;MIFIVSVCNSLRLSTLNQGNIDAETIPNVYQFYTRLSTFGVLRVTGTFFTFQVKSCRDAAVLLSTSTDLISSDFYEIFYGGGGNSKIYLSRNYGTNVAQSNAINLLDCNNMVTLWISWANGILKTGTGSILGQNQIMEWNDPNSPLDVAGIGIMSAWGSNAEWIFSSGDIAYDTKFCGSAGKTFTNTGVTVYNLTELKCAFRCIVSDSCVGFDYNNQLQKCHM
;
A
#
# COMPACT_ATOMS: atom_id res chain seq x y z
N MET A 1 -8.04 -11.08 -3.17
CA MET A 1 -6.94 -12.06 -3.05
C MET A 1 -5.69 -11.28 -2.71
N ILE A 2 -5.29 -11.28 -1.44
CA ILE A 2 -4.04 -10.67 -0.99
C ILE A 2 -3.10 -11.84 -0.68
N PHE A 3 -2.01 -11.97 -1.43
CA PHE A 3 -0.91 -12.86 -1.07
C PHE A 3 0.11 -12.07 -0.28
N ILE A 4 0.53 -12.60 0.87
CA ILE A 4 1.50 -11.94 1.74
C ILE A 4 2.69 -12.87 1.85
N VAL A 5 3.81 -12.41 1.32
CA VAL A 5 5.12 -13.02 1.60
C VAL A 5 5.93 -11.92 2.26
N SER A 6 6.09 -12.01 3.58
CA SER A 6 7.02 -11.18 4.33
C SER A 6 8.31 -11.98 4.47
N VAL A 7 9.31 -11.62 3.68
CA VAL A 7 10.69 -12.00 3.95
C VAL A 7 11.32 -10.78 4.61
N CYS A 8 12.23 -10.94 5.57
CA CYS A 8 12.87 -9.81 6.28
C CYS A 8 13.48 -8.73 5.37
N ASN A 9 13.61 -9.00 4.06
CA ASN A 9 14.12 -8.08 3.07
C ASN A 9 13.03 -7.36 2.24
N SER A 10 11.81 -7.92 2.14
CA SER A 10 10.74 -7.37 1.32
C SER A 10 9.32 -7.83 1.73
N LEU A 11 8.35 -6.91 1.66
CA LEU A 11 6.91 -7.19 1.80
C LEU A 11 6.23 -7.20 0.44
N ARG A 12 5.64 -8.34 0.04
CA ARG A 12 4.81 -8.45 -1.16
C ARG A 12 3.32 -8.47 -0.81
N LEU A 13 2.53 -7.65 -1.51
CA LEU A 13 1.07 -7.52 -1.34
C LEU A 13 0.35 -7.53 -2.70
N SER A 14 -0.94 -7.87 -2.72
CA SER A 14 -1.78 -7.78 -3.92
C SER A 14 -3.11 -7.10 -3.59
N THR A 15 -3.44 -5.99 -4.22
CA THR A 15 -4.75 -5.34 -4.13
C THR A 15 -5.59 -5.76 -5.33
N LEU A 16 -6.83 -6.21 -5.09
CA LEU A 16 -7.76 -6.59 -6.16
C LEU A 16 -8.93 -5.62 -6.25
N ASN A 17 -9.47 -5.45 -7.46
CA ASN A 17 -10.75 -4.83 -7.80
C ASN A 17 -11.20 -3.74 -6.82
N GLN A 18 -10.70 -2.52 -7.03
CA GLN A 18 -11.08 -1.31 -6.30
C GLN A 18 -10.70 -1.27 -4.82
N GLY A 19 -9.89 -2.23 -4.30
CA GLY A 19 -9.72 -2.36 -2.85
C GLY A 19 -11.06 -2.50 -2.13
N ASN A 20 -12.14 -2.83 -2.85
CA ASN A 20 -13.50 -2.64 -2.38
C ASN A 20 -13.86 -3.84 -1.50
N ILE A 21 -13.91 -3.55 -0.21
CA ILE A 21 -14.86 -4.17 0.68
C ILE A 21 -16.01 -3.15 0.69
N ASP A 22 -17.10 -3.51 0.02
CA ASP A 22 -18.34 -2.75 -0.19
C ASP A 22 -18.49 -1.44 0.61
N ALA A 23 -18.53 -0.28 -0.07
CA ALA A 23 -19.38 0.83 0.37
C ALA A 23 -19.57 1.92 -0.68
N GLU A 24 -20.84 2.22 -0.96
CA GLU A 24 -21.32 3.52 -1.40
C GLU A 24 -20.67 4.69 -0.62
N THR A 25 -20.29 5.71 -1.38
CA THR A 25 -20.27 7.15 -1.06
C THR A 25 -19.94 7.54 0.40
N ILE A 26 -18.65 7.75 0.69
CA ILE A 26 -18.04 8.49 1.84
C ILE A 26 -18.96 8.67 3.08
N PRO A 27 -18.69 7.93 4.17
CA PRO A 27 -17.63 8.36 5.10
C PRO A 27 -16.49 7.35 5.20
N ASN A 28 -15.27 7.91 5.14
CA ASN A 28 -13.97 7.31 5.43
C ASN A 28 -13.29 6.62 4.24
N VAL A 29 -12.36 7.37 3.62
CA VAL A 29 -11.35 6.95 2.61
C VAL A 29 -10.65 5.63 2.99
N TYR A 30 -10.62 5.28 4.28
CA TYR A 30 -9.99 4.08 4.85
C TYR A 30 -10.54 2.77 4.33
N GLN A 31 -11.77 2.74 3.82
CA GLN A 31 -12.38 1.49 3.38
C GLN A 31 -11.76 0.95 2.07
N PHE A 32 -11.21 1.84 1.23
CA PHE A 32 -10.64 1.46 -0.06
C PHE A 32 -9.12 1.22 0.00
N TYR A 33 -8.46 1.71 1.05
CA TYR A 33 -7.02 1.61 1.22
C TYR A 33 -6.61 0.45 2.11
N THR A 34 -5.69 -0.36 1.62
CA THR A 34 -4.99 -1.35 2.42
C THR A 34 -3.91 -0.66 3.24
N ARG A 35 -4.11 -0.58 4.55
CA ARG A 35 -3.17 -0.02 5.53
C ARG A 35 -1.95 -0.93 5.73
N LEU A 36 -0.74 -0.44 5.40
CA LEU A 36 0.48 -1.25 5.49
C LEU A 36 0.84 -1.66 6.92
N SER A 37 0.52 -0.87 7.93
CA SER A 37 0.86 -1.24 9.31
C SER A 37 -0.01 -2.37 9.88
N THR A 38 -1.06 -2.78 9.18
CA THR A 38 -1.74 -4.07 9.44
C THR A 38 -0.80 -5.26 9.17
N PHE A 39 0.22 -5.05 8.33
CA PHE A 39 1.18 -6.05 7.85
C PHE A 39 2.57 -5.84 8.47
N GLY A 40 2.65 -5.18 9.63
CA GLY A 40 3.91 -5.01 10.37
C GLY A 40 4.81 -3.88 9.90
N VAL A 41 4.39 -3.07 8.93
CA VAL A 41 5.09 -1.81 8.61
C VAL A 41 4.86 -0.81 9.75
N LEU A 42 5.89 -0.53 10.54
CA LEU A 42 5.77 0.33 11.72
C LEU A 42 5.79 1.81 11.37
N ARG A 43 6.72 2.19 10.49
CA ARG A 43 6.95 3.57 10.04
C ARG A 43 7.82 3.59 8.80
N VAL A 44 7.80 4.71 8.09
CA VAL A 44 8.86 5.03 7.14
C VAL A 44 10.07 5.52 7.91
N THR A 45 11.27 5.08 7.53
CA THR A 45 12.51 5.45 8.25
C THR A 45 13.02 6.85 7.91
N GLY A 46 12.48 7.46 6.86
CA GLY A 46 12.77 8.81 6.41
C GLY A 46 11.58 9.43 5.68
N THR A 47 11.86 10.43 4.83
CA THR A 47 10.85 11.17 4.06
C THR A 47 10.73 10.70 2.62
N PHE A 48 11.09 9.44 2.36
CA PHE A 48 10.94 8.79 1.06
C PHE A 48 10.91 7.27 1.22
N PHE A 49 10.40 6.58 0.21
CA PHE A 49 10.63 5.15 0.03
C PHE A 49 10.53 4.76 -1.45
N THR A 50 11.14 3.63 -1.77
CA THR A 50 11.05 2.93 -3.05
C THR A 50 10.11 1.75 -2.93
N PHE A 51 9.37 1.47 -3.98
CA PHE A 51 8.50 0.31 -4.09
C PHE A 51 8.45 -0.18 -5.53
N GLN A 52 8.03 -1.42 -5.71
CA GLN A 52 7.67 -1.95 -7.02
C GLN A 52 6.17 -2.15 -7.09
N VAL A 53 5.61 -1.87 -8.27
CA VAL A 53 4.20 -2.10 -8.55
C VAL A 53 4.04 -2.72 -9.93
N LYS A 54 3.22 -3.76 -10.02
CA LYS A 54 2.73 -4.32 -11.28
C LYS A 54 1.23 -4.11 -11.33
N SER A 55 0.76 -3.39 -12.33
CA SER A 55 -0.66 -3.06 -12.53
C SER A 55 -0.87 -2.57 -13.96
N CYS A 56 -2.04 -2.83 -14.54
CA CYS A 56 -2.34 -2.28 -15.86
C CYS A 56 -2.58 -0.77 -15.85
N ARG A 57 -3.06 -0.22 -14.72
CA ARG A 57 -3.42 1.18 -14.51
C ARG A 57 -3.88 1.40 -13.07
N ASP A 58 -4.17 2.64 -12.70
CA ASP A 58 -5.01 2.95 -11.54
C ASP A 58 -4.50 2.40 -10.19
N ALA A 59 -3.22 2.63 -9.87
CA ALA A 59 -2.60 2.24 -8.61
C ALA A 59 -2.33 3.47 -7.74
N ALA A 60 -2.69 3.45 -6.46
CA ALA A 60 -2.59 4.61 -5.59
C ALA A 60 -1.81 4.31 -4.30
N VAL A 61 -1.05 5.31 -3.86
CA VAL A 61 -0.35 5.33 -2.57
C VAL A 61 -0.87 6.52 -1.78
N LEU A 62 -1.26 6.27 -0.53
CA LEU A 62 -1.73 7.28 0.41
C LEU A 62 -0.69 7.46 1.53
N LEU A 63 -0.28 8.69 1.78
CA LEU A 63 0.63 9.10 2.85
C LEU A 63 -0.18 9.89 3.89
N SER A 64 -0.49 9.27 5.03
CA SER A 64 -1.36 9.85 6.06
C SER A 64 -0.57 10.33 7.26
N THR A 65 -1.09 11.34 7.96
CA THR A 65 -0.58 11.72 9.29
C THR A 65 -0.94 10.74 10.41
N SER A 66 -1.74 9.71 10.11
CA SER A 66 -2.06 8.64 11.07
C SER A 66 -1.72 7.26 10.52
N THR A 67 -1.14 6.39 11.37
CA THR A 67 -0.79 5.03 10.96
C THR A 67 -2.00 4.19 10.62
N ASP A 68 -3.15 4.41 11.27
CA ASP A 68 -4.45 3.76 11.01
C ASP A 68 -5.21 4.35 9.82
N LEU A 69 -4.55 5.29 9.15
CA LEU A 69 -5.04 6.10 8.06
C LEU A 69 -6.19 7.03 8.46
N ILE A 70 -6.73 7.02 9.69
CA ILE A 70 -7.99 7.71 10.06
C ILE A 70 -7.99 9.24 9.96
N SER A 71 -6.87 9.83 9.57
CA SER A 71 -6.74 11.26 9.38
C SER A 71 -7.38 11.70 8.07
N SER A 72 -8.00 12.89 8.06
CA SER A 72 -8.38 13.58 6.82
C SER A 72 -7.20 14.27 6.14
N ASP A 73 -6.07 14.40 6.84
CA ASP A 73 -4.84 14.97 6.32
C ASP A 73 -3.95 13.88 5.72
N PHE A 74 -3.90 13.87 4.40
CA PHE A 74 -3.09 12.93 3.65
C PHE A 74 -2.68 13.49 2.29
N TYR A 75 -1.62 12.91 1.74
CA TYR A 75 -1.33 12.97 0.32
C TYR A 75 -1.78 11.68 -0.35
N GLU A 76 -2.36 11.81 -1.54
CA GLU A 76 -2.63 10.68 -2.41
C GLU A 76 -1.85 10.88 -3.71
N ILE A 77 -1.04 9.89 -4.06
CA ILE A 77 -0.39 9.82 -5.36
C ILE A 77 -1.03 8.69 -6.14
N PHE A 78 -1.71 9.06 -7.22
CA PHE A 78 -2.46 8.16 -8.07
C PHE A 78 -1.70 7.93 -9.39
N TYR A 79 -1.17 6.74 -9.57
CA TYR A 79 -0.39 6.32 -10.73
C TYR A 79 -1.23 5.65 -11.80
N GLY A 80 -0.90 5.96 -13.05
CA GLY A 80 -1.52 5.32 -14.20
C GLY A 80 -2.99 5.70 -14.39
N GLY A 81 -3.39 6.89 -13.95
CA GLY A 81 -4.70 7.45 -14.23
C GLY A 81 -4.88 7.77 -15.72
N GLY A 82 -6.12 7.98 -16.16
CA GLY A 82 -6.43 8.24 -17.58
C GLY A 82 -6.04 7.08 -18.51
N GLY A 83 -6.19 5.84 -18.04
CA GLY A 83 -5.80 4.65 -18.79
C GLY A 83 -4.29 4.47 -18.89
N ASN A 84 -3.57 4.64 -17.77
CA ASN A 84 -2.12 4.53 -17.69
C ASN A 84 -1.34 5.65 -18.41
N SER A 85 -1.86 6.88 -18.39
CA SER A 85 -1.24 8.03 -19.07
C SER A 85 -0.87 9.19 -18.16
N LYS A 86 -1.31 9.18 -16.90
CA LYS A 86 -1.16 10.29 -15.96
C LYS A 86 -0.82 9.85 -14.55
N ILE A 87 -0.17 10.75 -13.84
CA ILE A 87 -0.09 10.73 -12.38
C ILE A 87 -0.93 11.90 -11.86
N TYR A 88 -1.73 11.67 -10.82
CA TYR A 88 -2.42 12.71 -10.08
C TYR A 88 -1.90 12.78 -8.65
N LEU A 89 -1.81 13.98 -8.11
CA LEU A 89 -1.54 14.22 -6.70
C LEU A 89 -2.72 14.95 -6.10
N SER A 90 -3.25 14.43 -5.00
CA SER A 90 -4.27 15.09 -4.19
C SER A 90 -3.71 15.38 -2.80
N ARG A 91 -4.07 16.54 -2.24
CA ARG A 91 -3.95 16.81 -0.81
C ARG A 91 -5.35 16.77 -0.23
N ASN A 92 -5.56 15.86 0.71
CA ASN A 92 -6.87 15.53 1.27
C ASN A 92 -7.83 15.05 0.15
N TYR A 93 -9.10 14.80 0.49
CA TYR A 93 -10.04 14.24 -0.46
C TYR A 93 -10.49 15.25 -1.53
N GLY A 94 -10.66 14.77 -2.76
CA GLY A 94 -11.60 15.34 -3.73
C GLY A 94 -11.03 16.35 -4.73
N THR A 95 -9.78 16.81 -4.61
CA THR A 95 -9.19 17.69 -5.63
C THR A 95 -7.72 17.40 -5.85
N ASN A 96 -7.38 17.14 -7.12
CA ASN A 96 -6.00 17.03 -7.56
C ASN A 96 -5.33 18.40 -7.46
N VAL A 97 -4.28 18.50 -6.66
CA VAL A 97 -3.45 19.71 -6.51
C VAL A 97 -2.28 19.74 -7.52
N ALA A 98 -1.93 18.58 -8.10
CA ALA A 98 -1.00 18.48 -9.21
C ALA A 98 -1.34 17.29 -10.12
N GLN A 99 -0.82 17.33 -11.35
CA GLN A 99 -0.84 16.20 -12.28
C GLN A 99 0.39 16.25 -13.19
N SER A 100 0.80 15.10 -13.70
CA SER A 100 1.85 14.99 -14.71
C SER A 100 1.52 13.92 -15.75
N ASN A 101 2.04 14.07 -16.97
CA ASN A 101 1.93 13.04 -18.01
C ASN A 101 2.95 11.94 -17.74
N ALA A 102 2.50 10.69 -17.79
CA ALA A 102 3.32 9.50 -17.58
C ALA A 102 2.74 8.34 -18.40
N ILE A 103 3.01 8.35 -19.70
CA ILE A 103 2.45 7.37 -20.66
C ILE A 103 3.08 6.01 -20.42
N ASN A 104 2.23 4.98 -20.28
CA ASN A 104 2.62 3.60 -20.04
C ASN A 104 3.54 3.43 -18.82
N LEU A 105 3.28 4.21 -17.76
CA LEU A 105 4.09 4.17 -16.55
C LEU A 105 4.00 2.81 -15.84
N LEU A 106 2.79 2.27 -15.70
CA LEU A 106 2.54 0.97 -15.10
C LEU A 106 2.55 -0.13 -16.16
N ASP A 107 2.84 -1.37 -15.77
CA ASP A 107 2.87 -2.53 -16.66
C ASP A 107 2.01 -3.66 -16.08
N CYS A 108 1.16 -4.27 -16.93
CA CYS A 108 0.28 -5.37 -16.56
C CYS A 108 1.03 -6.65 -16.14
N ASN A 109 2.21 -6.85 -16.73
CA ASN A 109 2.97 -8.10 -16.70
C ASN A 109 4.25 -7.97 -15.87
N ASN A 110 4.84 -6.77 -15.83
CA ASN A 110 6.14 -6.53 -15.21
C ASN A 110 6.03 -5.61 -13.98
N MET A 111 6.90 -5.85 -13.00
CA MET A 111 7.08 -4.93 -11.89
C MET A 111 7.80 -3.67 -12.38
N VAL A 112 7.22 -2.51 -12.09
CA VAL A 112 7.86 -1.20 -12.30
C VAL A 112 8.33 -0.68 -10.96
N THR A 113 9.57 -0.22 -10.90
CA THR A 113 10.14 0.39 -9.69
C THR A 113 9.86 1.89 -9.69
N LEU A 114 9.26 2.38 -8.61
CA LEU A 114 8.93 3.78 -8.39
C LEU A 114 9.43 4.23 -7.01
N TRP A 115 9.62 5.53 -6.84
CA TRP A 115 9.94 6.13 -5.56
C TRP A 115 9.03 7.32 -5.28
N ILE A 116 8.71 7.55 -4.01
CA ILE A 116 7.98 8.75 -3.54
C ILE A 116 8.81 9.42 -2.45
N SER A 117 8.85 10.75 -2.47
CA SER A 117 9.40 11.57 -1.39
C SER A 117 8.47 12.72 -1.03
N TRP A 118 8.49 13.14 0.23
CA TRP A 118 7.78 14.30 0.77
C TRP A 118 8.72 15.21 1.59
N ALA A 119 10.02 15.16 1.27
CA ALA A 119 11.04 15.90 2.01
C ALA A 119 10.83 17.41 1.91
N ASN A 120 10.96 18.12 3.04
CA ASN A 120 10.89 19.59 3.11
C ASN A 120 9.61 20.20 2.51
N GLY A 121 8.48 19.49 2.59
CA GLY A 121 7.22 19.97 2.01
C GLY A 121 7.08 19.81 0.51
N ILE A 122 8.05 19.17 -0.15
CA ILE A 122 8.03 18.97 -1.59
C ILE A 122 7.75 17.50 -1.85
N LEU A 123 6.59 17.22 -2.44
CA LEU A 123 6.24 15.91 -2.93
C LEU A 123 6.86 15.67 -4.28
N LYS A 124 7.59 14.57 -4.41
CA LYS A 124 8.24 14.14 -5.64
C LYS A 124 7.99 12.66 -5.88
N THR A 125 7.89 12.28 -7.14
CA THR A 125 7.90 10.87 -7.53
C THR A 125 8.59 10.69 -8.88
N GLY A 126 9.17 9.52 -9.07
CA GLY A 126 9.88 9.13 -10.29
C GLY A 126 10.07 7.63 -10.38
N THR A 127 10.78 7.20 -11.42
CA THR A 127 11.04 5.78 -11.70
C THR A 127 12.46 5.35 -11.30
N GLY A 128 12.62 4.05 -11.12
CA GLY A 128 13.89 3.43 -10.75
C GLY A 128 14.08 3.37 -9.24
N SER A 129 15.23 2.84 -8.83
CA SER A 129 15.56 2.59 -7.43
C SER A 129 16.38 3.70 -6.76
N ILE A 130 16.67 4.79 -7.48
CA ILE A 130 17.52 5.87 -7.00
C ILE A 130 16.66 7.13 -6.85
N LEU A 131 16.52 7.60 -5.61
CA LEU A 131 15.80 8.81 -5.26
C LEU A 131 16.27 10.01 -6.13
N GLY A 132 15.32 10.74 -6.71
CA GLY A 132 15.59 11.93 -7.51
C GLY A 132 15.96 11.66 -8.98
N GLN A 133 16.29 10.42 -9.36
CA GLN A 133 16.46 10.06 -10.76
C GLN A 133 15.12 9.81 -11.44
N ASN A 134 15.04 10.14 -12.74
CA ASN A 134 13.84 9.96 -13.57
C ASN A 134 12.58 10.54 -12.89
N GLN A 135 12.69 11.72 -12.29
CA GLN A 135 11.56 12.42 -11.67
C GLN A 135 10.47 12.70 -12.72
N ILE A 136 9.23 12.36 -12.38
CA ILE A 136 8.07 12.54 -13.26
C ILE A 136 7.17 13.66 -12.77
N MET A 137 7.07 13.83 -11.45
CA MET A 137 6.19 14.82 -10.83
C MET A 137 6.86 15.44 -9.61
N GLU A 138 6.60 16.72 -9.43
CA GLU A 138 6.98 17.51 -8.27
C GLU A 138 5.84 18.47 -7.93
N TRP A 139 5.57 18.61 -6.63
CA TRP A 139 4.61 19.57 -6.12
C TRP A 139 5.09 20.09 -4.77
N ASN A 140 5.21 21.41 -4.66
CA ASN A 140 5.50 22.08 -3.41
C ASN A 140 4.19 22.35 -2.67
N ASP A 141 4.09 21.87 -1.45
CA ASP A 141 2.91 22.08 -0.63
C ASP A 141 2.86 23.53 -0.10
N PRO A 142 1.91 24.36 -0.55
CA PRO A 142 1.87 25.77 -0.16
C PRO A 142 1.37 25.99 1.27
N ASN A 143 0.89 24.94 1.95
CA ASN A 143 0.34 25.04 3.30
C ASN A 143 1.41 24.66 4.33
N SER A 144 1.13 23.63 5.14
CA SER A 144 2.10 23.01 6.05
C SER A 144 2.38 21.58 5.60
N PRO A 145 3.64 21.17 5.44
CA PRO A 145 4.00 19.79 5.16
C PRO A 145 3.36 18.83 6.16
N LEU A 146 2.85 17.70 5.69
CA LEU A 146 2.30 16.67 6.56
C LEU A 146 3.43 15.84 7.19
N ASP A 147 3.30 15.55 8.48
CA ASP A 147 4.13 14.57 9.16
C ASP A 147 3.60 13.17 8.88
N VAL A 148 4.18 12.50 7.87
CA VAL A 148 3.69 11.21 7.38
C VAL A 148 4.01 10.11 8.39
N ALA A 149 2.96 9.49 8.93
CA ALA A 149 3.04 8.37 9.85
C ALA A 149 2.54 7.05 9.21
N GLY A 150 1.55 7.12 8.32
CA GLY A 150 0.88 5.96 7.74
C GLY A 150 1.03 5.86 6.23
N ILE A 151 1.10 4.62 5.73
CA ILE A 151 1.03 4.31 4.30
C ILE A 151 -0.21 3.44 4.03
N GLY A 152 -0.99 3.85 3.04
CA GLY A 152 -2.03 3.06 2.41
C GLY A 152 -1.70 2.75 0.96
N ILE A 153 -2.12 1.58 0.48
CA ILE A 153 -2.09 1.22 -0.95
C ILE A 153 -3.47 0.84 -1.45
N MET A 154 -3.75 1.10 -2.72
CA MET A 154 -5.01 0.75 -3.37
C MET A 154 -4.77 0.50 -4.87
N SER A 155 -5.59 -0.36 -5.47
CA SER A 155 -5.84 -0.33 -6.91
C SER A 155 -7.30 -0.01 -7.16
N ALA A 156 -7.60 0.88 -8.12
CA ALA A 156 -8.93 1.41 -8.37
C ALA A 156 -9.47 1.04 -9.76
N TRP A 157 -10.71 1.45 -10.06
CA TRP A 157 -11.35 1.36 -11.38
C TRP A 157 -11.20 0.00 -12.12
N GLY A 158 -11.38 -1.09 -11.35
CA GLY A 158 -11.32 -2.46 -11.86
C GLY A 158 -9.92 -2.96 -12.18
N SER A 159 -8.89 -2.24 -11.71
CA SER A 159 -7.49 -2.67 -11.82
C SER A 159 -7.06 -3.48 -10.59
N ASN A 160 -6.11 -4.37 -10.83
CA ASN A 160 -5.42 -5.15 -9.81
C ASN A 160 -3.97 -4.68 -9.76
N ALA A 161 -3.39 -4.63 -8.56
CA ALA A 161 -1.99 -4.30 -8.40
C ALA A 161 -1.27 -5.29 -7.49
N GLU A 162 -0.05 -5.65 -7.85
CA GLU A 162 0.90 -6.33 -6.98
C GLU A 162 1.99 -5.35 -6.56
N TRP A 163 2.36 -5.37 -5.28
CA TRP A 163 3.25 -4.40 -4.66
C TRP A 163 4.41 -5.13 -3.99
N ILE A 164 5.61 -4.56 -4.07
CA ILE A 164 6.78 -5.01 -3.29
C ILE A 164 7.40 -3.79 -2.62
N PHE A 165 7.52 -3.84 -1.30
CA PHE A 165 8.22 -2.83 -0.49
C PHE A 165 9.52 -3.42 0.05
N SER A 166 10.61 -2.66 -0.02
CA SER A 166 11.92 -3.09 0.48
C SER A 166 12.16 -2.60 1.91
N SER A 167 12.80 -3.44 2.73
CA SER A 167 13.14 -3.15 4.14
C SER A 167 14.17 -2.05 4.37
N GLY A 168 14.90 -1.62 3.33
CA GLY A 168 15.84 -0.52 3.43
C GLY A 168 15.17 0.84 3.69
N ASP A 169 13.94 1.03 3.22
CA ASP A 169 13.25 2.32 3.27
C ASP A 169 12.13 2.36 4.33
N ILE A 170 11.56 1.20 4.64
CA ILE A 170 10.41 1.05 5.54
C ILE A 170 10.80 0.15 6.72
N ALA A 171 10.51 0.60 7.94
CA ALA A 171 10.77 -0.18 9.16
C ALA A 171 9.66 -1.22 9.38
N TYR A 172 10.08 -2.45 9.68
CA TYR A 172 9.20 -3.56 10.02
C TYR A 172 9.26 -3.89 11.52
N ASP A 173 8.14 -4.35 12.06
CA ASP A 173 8.11 -5.00 13.37
C ASP A 173 8.80 -6.37 13.24
N THR A 174 9.87 -6.56 14.01
CA THR A 174 10.68 -7.78 14.01
C THR A 174 9.90 -9.03 14.42
N LYS A 175 8.72 -8.88 15.05
CA LYS A 175 7.80 -10.00 15.29
C LYS A 175 7.24 -10.60 14.00
N PHE A 176 7.17 -9.82 12.92
CA PHE A 176 6.87 -10.32 11.57
C PHE A 176 8.11 -10.90 10.86
N CYS A 177 9.31 -10.68 11.41
CA CYS A 177 10.58 -11.20 10.91
C CYS A 177 10.96 -12.56 11.53
N GLY A 178 10.40 -12.91 12.70
CA GLY A 178 10.58 -14.22 13.35
C GLY A 178 9.86 -15.40 12.66
N SER A 179 9.01 -15.12 11.67
CA SER A 179 8.28 -16.10 10.85
C SER A 179 9.08 -16.61 9.64
N ALA A 180 10.41 -16.42 9.62
CA ALA A 180 11.27 -16.95 8.56
C ALA A 180 11.09 -18.48 8.45
N GLY A 181 10.40 -18.94 7.41
CA GLY A 181 10.08 -20.35 7.17
C GLY A 181 8.60 -20.74 7.29
N LYS A 182 7.71 -19.84 7.73
CA LYS A 182 6.25 -20.08 7.66
C LYS A 182 5.72 -19.69 6.28
N THR A 183 5.79 -20.62 5.33
CA THR A 183 5.11 -20.49 4.03
C THR A 183 3.66 -20.94 4.20
N PHE A 184 2.71 -20.01 4.20
CA PHE A 184 1.29 -20.37 4.14
C PHE A 184 0.88 -20.56 2.68
N THR A 185 1.07 -21.76 2.15
CA THR A 185 0.38 -22.20 0.93
C THR A 185 -1.00 -22.69 1.33
N ASN A 186 -2.03 -21.85 1.18
CA ASN A 186 -3.38 -22.39 1.18
C ASN A 186 -3.59 -23.09 -0.18
N THR A 187 -3.53 -24.42 -0.19
CA THR A 187 -4.02 -25.26 -1.29
C THR A 187 -5.55 -25.22 -1.29
N GLY A 188 -6.09 -24.08 -1.71
CA GLY A 188 -7.52 -23.77 -1.64
C GLY A 188 -7.72 -22.27 -1.82
N VAL A 189 -7.95 -21.86 -3.08
CA VAL A 189 -8.23 -20.48 -3.42
C VAL A 189 -9.59 -20.09 -2.85
N THR A 190 -9.59 -19.31 -1.77
CA THR A 190 -10.78 -18.58 -1.32
C THR A 190 -10.38 -17.15 -0.92
N VAL A 191 -11.18 -16.19 -1.35
CA VAL A 191 -10.98 -14.76 -1.12
C VAL A 191 -11.11 -14.47 0.38
N TYR A 192 -10.01 -14.13 1.04
CA TYR A 192 -10.04 -13.70 2.44
C TYR A 192 -10.67 -12.31 2.57
N ASN A 193 -11.68 -12.18 3.43
CA ASN A 193 -12.12 -10.89 3.96
C ASN A 193 -11.03 -10.34 4.92
N LEU A 194 -10.97 -9.03 5.16
CA LEU A 194 -10.04 -8.37 6.11
C LEU A 194 -9.96 -9.07 7.47
N THR A 195 -11.07 -9.63 7.94
CA THR A 195 -11.15 -10.31 9.24
C THR A 195 -10.42 -11.65 9.24
N GLU A 196 -10.42 -12.37 8.11
CA GLU A 196 -9.66 -13.60 7.92
C GLU A 196 -8.16 -13.31 7.80
N LEU A 197 -7.80 -12.21 7.14
CA LEU A 197 -6.42 -11.71 7.13
C LEU A 197 -5.96 -11.31 8.54
N LYS A 198 -6.80 -10.61 9.32
CA LYS A 198 -6.52 -10.32 10.73
C LYS A 198 -6.31 -11.59 11.56
N CYS A 199 -7.03 -12.67 11.25
CA CYS A 199 -6.83 -13.98 11.87
C CYS A 199 -5.47 -14.58 11.51
N ALA A 200 -5.14 -14.60 10.22
CA ALA A 200 -3.82 -15.02 9.74
C ALA A 200 -2.69 -14.22 10.41
N PHE A 201 -2.83 -12.91 10.54
CA PHE A 201 -1.83 -12.06 11.20
C PHE A 201 -1.66 -12.36 12.68
N ARG A 202 -2.77 -12.55 13.42
CA ARG A 202 -2.70 -12.95 14.83
C ARG A 202 -1.91 -14.24 15.00
N CYS A 203 -2.04 -15.16 14.06
CA CYS A 203 -1.22 -16.37 14.05
C CYS A 203 0.25 -16.10 13.68
N ILE A 204 0.51 -15.27 12.67
CA ILE A 204 1.87 -14.96 12.21
C ILE A 204 2.72 -14.32 13.33
N VAL A 205 2.13 -13.40 14.10
CA VAL A 205 2.84 -12.67 15.18
C VAL A 205 2.87 -13.40 16.51
N SER A 206 2.18 -14.54 16.63
CA SER A 206 2.15 -15.35 17.83
C SER A 206 3.21 -16.45 17.77
N ASP A 207 4.12 -16.44 18.75
CA ASP A 207 5.18 -17.46 18.88
C ASP A 207 4.59 -18.88 19.06
N SER A 208 3.38 -18.98 19.61
CA SER A 208 2.70 -20.25 19.88
C SER A 208 1.78 -20.74 18.74
N CYS A 209 1.53 -19.91 17.72
CA CYS A 209 0.56 -20.27 16.68
C CYS A 209 1.21 -21.06 15.54
N VAL A 210 0.63 -22.23 15.25
CA VAL A 210 1.09 -23.17 14.21
C VAL A 210 0.17 -23.21 12.99
N GLY A 211 -1.04 -22.65 13.08
CA GLY A 211 -2.02 -22.57 12.01
C GLY A 211 -3.23 -21.73 12.45
N PHE A 212 -4.14 -21.41 11.53
CA PHE A 212 -5.37 -20.73 11.88
C PHE A 212 -6.53 -21.26 11.04
N ASP A 213 -7.74 -21.15 11.58
CA ASP A 213 -9.00 -21.33 10.87
C ASP A 213 -9.90 -20.11 11.10
N TYR A 214 -10.57 -19.65 10.06
CA TYR A 214 -11.45 -18.50 10.14
C TYR A 214 -12.87 -18.87 9.77
N ASN A 215 -13.76 -18.78 10.75
CA ASN A 215 -15.17 -19.01 10.53
C ASN A 215 -15.82 -17.75 9.95
N ASN A 216 -16.06 -17.77 8.64
CA ASN A 216 -16.68 -16.66 7.91
C ASN A 216 -18.13 -16.35 8.34
N GLN A 217 -18.88 -17.32 8.87
CA GLN A 217 -20.25 -17.10 9.33
C GLN A 217 -20.31 -16.45 10.72
N LEU A 218 -19.40 -16.84 11.61
CA LEU A 218 -19.33 -16.36 12.99
C LEU A 218 -18.41 -15.15 13.16
N GLN A 219 -17.69 -14.78 12.10
CA GLN A 219 -16.62 -13.79 12.12
C GLN A 219 -15.58 -14.06 13.23
N LYS A 220 -15.21 -15.34 13.42
CA LYS A 220 -14.33 -15.79 14.51
C LYS A 220 -13.06 -16.45 14.01
N CYS A 221 -11.97 -16.12 14.69
CA CYS A 221 -10.64 -16.69 14.46
C CYS A 221 -10.36 -17.79 15.47
N HIS A 222 -9.90 -18.94 14.97
CA HIS A 222 -9.37 -20.05 15.74
C HIS A 222 -7.88 -20.17 15.41
N MET A 223 -7.03 -20.15 16.45
CA MET A 223 -5.57 -20.24 16.36
C MET A 223 -5.11 -21.62 16.84
#